data_AF-A0A814W773-F1
#
_entry.id   AF-A0A814W773-F1
#
_cell.length_a   1.000
_cell.length_b   1.000
_cell.length_c   1.000
_cell.angle_alpha   90.00
_cell.angle_beta   90.00
_cell.angle_gamma   90.00
#
_symmetry.space_group_name_H-M   'P 1'
#
loop_
_entity.id
_entity.type
_entity.pdbx_description
1 polymer ?
#
loop_
_entity_poly.entity_id
_entity_poly.type
_entity_poly.pdbx_seq_one_letter_code
_entity_poly.pdbx_strand_id
1 'polypeptide(L)'
;MLLTIFNKLNTIDMLYSLVDVNQRFDRLALDSLVIDHLNFVIKRDDIHSSSVEIDILSRICSKILPRINEKIIKFTLESHSIERVINAIDYPRLHSLSLVNYQPEILLRHLSGIFMNFN
;
A
#
# COMPACT_ATOMS: atom_id res chain seq x y z
N MET A 1 21.53 9.43 -9.68
CA MET A 1 21.25 10.56 -8.76
C MET A 1 19.76 10.65 -8.37
N LEU A 2 18.79 10.53 -9.31
CA LEU A 2 17.35 10.53 -8.96
C LEU A 2 16.90 9.33 -8.10
N LEU A 3 17.37 8.11 -8.37
CA LEU A 3 17.04 6.91 -7.58
C LEU A 3 17.34 7.07 -6.07
N THR A 4 18.41 7.81 -5.75
CA THR A 4 18.84 8.07 -4.38
C THR A 4 17.91 9.06 -3.65
N ILE A 5 17.22 9.93 -4.41
CA ILE A 5 16.19 10.84 -3.88
C ILE A 5 14.89 10.05 -3.65
N PHE A 6 14.53 9.14 -4.56
CA PHE A 6 13.35 8.28 -4.42
C PHE A 6 13.45 7.33 -3.23
N ASN A 7 14.64 6.77 -2.95
CA ASN A 7 14.86 5.96 -1.74
C ASN A 7 14.67 6.73 -0.41
N LYS A 8 14.65 8.06 -0.43
CA LYS A 8 14.39 8.90 0.76
C LYS A 8 12.93 9.33 0.89
N LEU A 9 12.13 9.16 -0.16
CA LEU A 9 10.71 9.48 -0.16
C LEU A 9 9.91 8.24 0.23
N ASN A 10 8.75 8.45 0.86
CA ASN A 10 7.80 7.35 1.05
C ASN A 10 7.39 6.83 -0.33
N THR A 11 7.63 5.54 -0.59
CA THR A 11 7.35 4.91 -1.88
C THR A 11 5.89 5.10 -2.31
N ILE A 12 4.94 5.13 -1.37
CA ILE A 12 3.52 5.34 -1.67
C ILE A 12 3.25 6.76 -2.19
N ASP A 13 3.82 7.78 -1.54
CA ASP A 13 3.65 9.17 -1.97
C ASP A 13 4.29 9.41 -3.34
N MET A 14 5.45 8.78 -3.57
CA MET A 14 6.13 8.82 -4.87
C MET A 14 5.29 8.14 -5.96
N LEU A 15 4.78 6.94 -5.69
CA LEU A 15 3.94 6.20 -6.64
C LEU A 15 2.67 6.98 -6.98
N TYR A 16 1.99 7.52 -5.97
CA TYR A 16 0.79 8.35 -6.16
C TYR A 16 1.08 9.60 -7.01
N SER A 17 2.23 10.24 -6.78
CA SER A 17 2.60 11.51 -7.44
C SER A 17 3.14 11.33 -8.85
N LEU A 18 3.78 10.20 -9.17
CA LEU A 18 4.46 10.00 -10.45
C LEU A 18 3.68 9.13 -11.42
N VAL A 19 3.05 8.07 -10.94
CA VAL A 19 2.43 7.06 -11.80
C VAL A 19 1.16 7.64 -12.44
N ASP A 20 1.05 7.53 -13.76
CA ASP A 20 -0.04 8.08 -14.60
C ASP A 20 -0.13 9.62 -14.63
N VAL A 21 0.71 10.34 -13.87
CA VAL A 21 0.84 11.80 -14.02
C VAL A 21 1.72 12.11 -15.23
N ASN A 22 2.79 11.33 -15.41
CA ASN A 22 3.62 11.40 -16.60
C ASN A 22 4.28 10.04 -16.87
N GLN A 23 3.88 9.41 -17.97
CA GLN A 23 4.32 8.07 -18.38
C GLN A 23 5.84 7.91 -18.49
N ARG A 24 6.59 9.01 -18.66
CA ARG A 24 8.07 8.95 -18.67
C ARG A 24 8.64 8.56 -17.30
N PHE A 25 7.96 8.93 -16.21
CA PHE A 25 8.36 8.58 -14.86
C PHE A 25 7.84 7.22 -14.42
N ASP A 26 6.82 6.65 -15.08
CA ASP A 26 6.31 5.31 -14.77
C ASP A 26 7.44 4.27 -14.80
N ARG A 27 8.33 4.30 -15.79
CA ARG A 27 9.45 3.33 -15.84
C ARG A 27 10.37 3.41 -14.62
N LEU A 28 10.57 4.61 -14.07
CA LEU A 28 11.44 4.83 -12.91
C LEU A 28 10.70 4.51 -11.61
N ALA A 29 9.45 4.93 -11.50
CA ALA A 29 8.61 4.70 -10.32
C ALA A 29 8.24 3.22 -10.16
N LEU A 30 8.15 2.48 -11.28
CA LEU A 30 7.78 1.06 -11.30
C LEU A 30 8.99 0.11 -11.34
N ASP A 31 10.21 0.62 -11.19
CA ASP A 31 11.43 -0.19 -11.16
C ASP A 31 11.46 -1.08 -9.90
N SER A 32 11.96 -2.31 -10.03
CA SER A 32 12.04 -3.27 -8.91
C SER A 32 12.85 -2.73 -7.74
N LEU A 33 13.92 -1.98 -8.01
CA LEU A 33 14.77 -1.39 -6.95
C LEU A 33 14.00 -0.43 -6.03
N VAL A 34 12.84 0.06 -6.48
CA VAL A 34 11.99 1.00 -5.73
C VAL A 34 10.78 0.28 -5.12
N ILE A 35 10.38 -0.88 -5.65
CA ILE A 35 9.07 -1.51 -5.41
C ILE A 35 9.12 -2.76 -4.53
N ASP A 36 10.27 -3.42 -4.40
CA ASP A 36 10.39 -4.69 -3.66
C ASP A 36 9.81 -4.59 -2.22
N HIS A 37 9.82 -3.39 -1.64
CA HIS A 37 9.18 -3.06 -0.37
C HIS A 37 8.18 -1.90 -0.50
N LEU A 38 6.93 -2.13 -0.12
CA LEU A 38 5.92 -1.07 -0.02
C LEU A 38 5.50 -0.81 1.43
N ASN A 39 5.52 0.47 1.79
CA ASN A 39 5.21 0.94 3.13
C ASN A 39 3.96 1.84 3.12
N PHE A 40 2.82 1.28 3.49
CA PHE A 40 1.53 1.98 3.58
C PHE A 40 1.30 2.65 4.94
N VAL A 41 2.38 2.93 5.67
CA VAL A 41 2.31 3.69 6.92
C VAL A 41 2.15 5.16 6.58
N ILE A 42 0.90 5.59 6.48
CA ILE A 42 0.56 6.99 6.28
C ILE A 42 0.57 7.65 7.66
N LYS A 43 1.42 8.68 7.82
CA LYS A 43 1.44 9.48 9.04
C LYS A 43 0.13 10.26 9.13
N ARG A 44 -0.72 9.91 10.09
CA ARG A 44 -1.92 10.70 10.41
C ARG A 44 -1.50 11.96 11.14
N ASP A 45 -1.17 12.99 10.37
CA ASP A 45 -1.08 14.35 10.91
C ASP A 45 -2.50 14.97 10.82
N ASP A 46 -3.21 14.87 11.94
CA ASP A 46 -4.48 15.52 12.27
C ASP A 46 -5.79 15.15 11.52
N ILE A 47 -6.86 15.25 12.32
CA ILE A 47 -8.31 14.97 12.23
C ILE A 47 -9.04 15.19 10.87
N HIS A 48 -8.39 15.72 9.83
CA HIS A 48 -8.97 15.99 8.51
C HIS A 48 -8.36 15.20 7.34
N SER A 49 -7.39 14.31 7.57
CA SER A 49 -6.66 13.60 6.50
C SER A 49 -7.40 12.40 5.89
N SER A 50 -8.50 11.93 6.47
CA SER A 50 -9.08 10.62 6.14
C SER A 50 -9.57 10.47 4.69
N SER A 51 -10.11 11.54 4.08
CA SER A 51 -10.60 11.47 2.69
C SER A 51 -9.46 11.39 1.68
N VAL A 52 -8.39 12.16 1.90
CA VAL A 52 -7.21 12.18 1.02
C VAL A 52 -6.47 10.85 1.11
N GLU A 53 -6.34 10.29 2.32
CA GLU A 53 -5.76 8.96 2.53
C GLU A 53 -6.55 7.86 1.80
N ILE A 54 -7.88 7.94 1.85
CA ILE A 54 -8.78 7.02 1.14
C ILE A 54 -8.58 7.12 -0.38
N ASP A 55 -8.44 8.32 -0.93
CA ASP A 55 -8.26 8.54 -2.37
C ASP A 55 -6.89 8.05 -2.85
N ILE A 56 -5.83 8.33 -2.09
CA ILE A 56 -4.47 7.82 -2.36
C ILE A 56 -4.49 6.30 -2.36
N LEU A 57 -5.05 5.68 -1.31
CA LEU A 57 -5.12 4.24 -1.18
C LEU A 57 -5.95 3.60 -2.30
N SER A 58 -7.10 4.19 -2.64
CA SER A 58 -7.97 3.69 -3.70
C SER A 58 -7.29 3.74 -5.06
N ARG A 59 -6.57 4.83 -5.36
CA ARG A 59 -5.78 4.95 -6.59
C ARG A 59 -4.63 3.95 -6.64
N ILE A 60 -3.89 3.79 -5.54
CA ILE A 60 -2.79 2.81 -5.47
C ILE A 60 -3.33 1.41 -5.71
N CYS A 61 -4.41 1.02 -5.03
CA CYS A 61 -5.00 -0.32 -5.14
C CYS A 61 -5.55 -0.61 -6.54
N SER A 62 -6.25 0.35 -7.15
CA SER A 62 -6.92 0.12 -8.45
C SER A 62 -6.01 0.28 -9.66
N LYS A 63 -4.96 1.12 -9.59
CA LYS A 63 -4.14 1.46 -10.77
C LYS A 63 -2.70 1.00 -10.67
N ILE A 64 -2.11 1.07 -9.48
CA ILE A 64 -0.67 0.92 -9.31
C ILE A 64 -0.33 -0.52 -8.93
N LEU A 65 -0.96 -1.08 -7.89
CA LEU A 65 -0.73 -2.46 -7.45
C LEU A 65 -0.86 -3.49 -8.60
N PRO A 66 -1.85 -3.40 -9.50
CA PRO A 66 -1.95 -4.33 -10.64
C PRO A 66 -0.76 -4.31 -11.61
N ARG A 67 0.03 -3.23 -11.63
CA ARG A 67 1.19 -3.08 -12.51
C ARG A 67 2.48 -3.59 -11.89
N ILE A 68 2.47 -3.83 -10.57
CA ILE A 68 3.68 -4.06 -9.78
C ILE A 68 3.58 -5.27 -8.85
N ASN A 69 2.43 -5.93 -8.80
CA ASN A 69 2.13 -7.06 -7.92
C ASN A 69 3.17 -8.19 -8.00
N GLU A 70 3.69 -8.49 -9.19
CA GLU A 70 4.75 -9.48 -9.43
C GLU A 70 6.10 -9.11 -8.82
N LYS A 71 6.30 -7.85 -8.43
CA LYS A 71 7.56 -7.33 -7.87
C LYS A 71 7.50 -7.15 -6.36
N ILE A 72 6.31 -7.11 -5.77
CA ILE A 72 6.15 -6.85 -4.35
C ILE A 72 6.55 -8.09 -3.55
N ILE A 73 7.58 -7.94 -2.71
CA ILE A 73 8.07 -9.01 -1.83
C ILE A 73 7.63 -8.78 -0.38
N LYS A 74 7.52 -7.50 0.02
CA LYS A 74 7.15 -7.13 1.38
C LYS A 74 6.17 -5.98 1.43
N PHE A 75 5.18 -6.13 2.31
CA PHE A 75 4.28 -5.06 2.74
C PHE A 75 4.52 -4.68 4.20
N THR A 76 4.46 -3.38 4.47
CA THR A 76 4.22 -2.83 5.81
C THR A 76 2.92 -2.06 5.77
N LEU A 77 1.89 -2.51 6.50
CA LEU A 77 0.53 -1.98 6.45
C LEU A 77 0.06 -1.50 7.83
N GLU A 78 -0.83 -0.50 7.82
CA GLU A 78 -1.69 -0.21 8.98
C GLU A 78 -2.98 -1.02 8.92
N SER A 79 -3.57 -1.32 10.09
CA SER A 79 -4.82 -2.09 10.24
C SER A 79 -5.95 -1.66 9.28
N HIS A 80 -6.14 -0.36 9.09
CA HIS A 80 -7.21 0.19 8.25
C HIS A 80 -6.99 0.00 6.73
N SER A 81 -5.74 -0.27 6.33
CA SER A 81 -5.34 -0.44 4.92
C SER A 81 -5.29 -1.90 4.47
N ILE A 82 -5.22 -2.85 5.42
CA ILE A 82 -5.02 -4.28 5.15
C ILE A 82 -6.04 -4.81 4.15
N GLU A 83 -7.33 -4.65 4.45
CA GLU A 83 -8.40 -5.26 3.67
C GLU A 83 -8.34 -4.78 2.21
N ARG A 84 -8.14 -3.48 2.00
CA ARG A 84 -8.07 -2.90 0.66
C ARG A 84 -6.84 -3.33 -0.11
N VAL A 85 -5.66 -3.35 0.52
CA VAL A 85 -4.40 -3.70 -0.15
C VAL A 85 -4.37 -5.20 -0.47
N ILE A 86 -4.72 -6.05 0.49
CA ILE A 86 -4.68 -7.50 0.32
C ILE A 86 -5.72 -7.97 -0.69
N ASN A 87 -6.91 -7.36 -0.71
CA ASN A 87 -7.97 -7.75 -1.65
C ASN A 87 -7.87 -7.06 -3.03
N ALA A 88 -6.88 -6.18 -3.25
CA ALA A 88 -6.76 -5.45 -4.52
C ALA A 88 -6.37 -6.37 -5.70
N ILE A 89 -5.44 -7.30 -5.47
CA ILE A 89 -4.91 -8.22 -6.48
C ILE A 89 -4.09 -9.34 -5.80
N ASP A 90 -3.80 -10.41 -6.53
CA ASP A 90 -2.85 -11.44 -6.13
C ASP A 90 -1.40 -10.94 -6.14
N TYR A 91 -0.64 -11.27 -5.09
CA TYR A 91 0.78 -10.94 -4.93
C TYR A 91 1.65 -12.22 -4.90
N PRO A 92 2.05 -12.77 -6.05
CA PRO A 92 2.68 -14.09 -6.11
C PRO A 92 4.08 -14.14 -5.47
N ARG A 93 4.74 -12.99 -5.31
CA ARG A 93 6.05 -12.86 -4.68
C ARG A 93 6.02 -12.37 -3.24
N LEU A 94 4.82 -12.15 -2.68
CA LEU A 94 4.71 -11.64 -1.32
C LEU A 94 5.15 -12.71 -0.32
N HIS A 95 6.24 -12.43 0.39
CA HIS A 95 6.79 -13.33 1.40
C HIS A 95 6.76 -12.72 2.81
N SER A 96 6.52 -11.41 2.93
CA SER A 96 6.50 -10.73 4.22
C SER A 96 5.37 -9.71 4.30
N LEU A 97 4.55 -9.84 5.34
CA LEU A 97 3.52 -8.87 5.71
C LEU A 97 3.81 -8.40 7.14
N SER A 98 4.02 -7.10 7.30
CA SER A 98 4.25 -6.46 8.61
C SER A 98 3.10 -5.53 8.92
N LEU A 99 2.52 -5.67 10.11
CA LEU A 99 1.47 -4.78 10.59
C LEU A 99 2.06 -3.81 11.61
N VAL A 100 1.85 -2.52 11.40
CA VAL A 100 2.19 -1.50 12.39
C VAL A 100 0.92 -0.91 12.98
N ASN A 101 1.05 -0.30 14.17
CA ASN A 101 -0.09 0.24 14.91
C ASN A 101 -1.21 -0.80 15.07
N TYR A 102 -0.80 -2.05 15.37
CA TYR A 102 -1.69 -3.18 15.54
C TYR A 102 -2.61 -2.93 16.73
N GLN A 103 -3.90 -2.76 16.44
CA GLN A 103 -4.96 -2.68 17.42
C GLN A 103 -5.70 -4.02 17.43
N PRO A 104 -5.37 -4.94 18.36
CA PRO A 104 -5.93 -6.29 18.39
C PRO A 104 -7.46 -6.30 18.40
N GLU A 105 -8.09 -5.24 18.92
CA GLU A 105 -9.54 -5.08 18.98
C GLU A 105 -10.18 -4.97 17.58
N ILE A 106 -9.49 -4.34 16.62
CA ILE A 106 -9.97 -4.21 15.23
C ILE A 106 -9.86 -5.54 14.49
N LEU A 107 -8.72 -6.23 14.65
CA LEU A 107 -8.52 -7.55 14.04
C LEU A 107 -9.55 -8.57 14.56
N LEU A 108 -9.80 -8.56 15.88
CA LEU A 108 -10.80 -9.43 16.50
C LEU A 108 -12.22 -9.15 15.97
N ARG A 109 -12.59 -7.88 15.72
CA ARG A 109 -13.87 -7.53 15.10
C ARG A 109 -13.98 -8.03 13.65
N HIS A 110 -12.92 -7.89 12.85
CA HIS A 110 -12.91 -8.40 11.48
C HIS A 110 -12.99 -9.92 11.42
N LEU A 111 -12.21 -10.62 12.24
CA LEU A 111 -12.23 -12.08 12.29
C LEU A 111 -13.56 -12.63 12.82
N SER A 112 -14.12 -12.02 13.88
CA SER A 112 -15.44 -12.42 14.41
C SER A 112 -16.59 -12.15 13.43
N GLY A 113 -16.53 -11.07 12.65
CA GLY A 113 -17.46 -10.82 11.55
C GLY A 113 -17.38 -11.86 10.43
N ILE A 114 -16.18 -12.34 10.11
CA ILE A 114 -15.98 -13.45 9.16
C ILE A 114 -16.60 -14.74 9.72
N PHE A 115 -16.37 -15.07 11.00
CA PHE A 115 -16.97 -16.26 11.63
C PHE A 115 -18.51 -16.23 11.67
N MET A 116 -19.14 -15.05 11.76
CA MET A 116 -20.60 -14.93 11.73
C MET A 116 -21.21 -15.13 10.33
N ASN A 117 -20.44 -14.90 9.26
CA ASN A 117 -20.91 -15.06 7.88
C ASN A 117 -20.73 -16.50 7.33
N PHE A 118 -20.22 -17.43 8.15
CA PHE A 118 -20.06 -18.85 7.82
C PHE A 118 -21.07 -19.77 8.52
N ASN A 119 -22.09 -19.22 9.19
CA ASN A 119 -23.23 -19.96 9.74
C ASN A 119 -24.48 -19.79 8.88
#